data_AF-A0A1Q9NVS3-F1
#
_entry.id   AF-A0A1Q9NVS3-F1
#
_cell.length_a   1.000
_cell.length_b   1.000
_cell.length_c   1.000
_cell.angle_alpha   90.00
_cell.angle_beta   90.00
_cell.angle_gamma   90.00
#
_symmetry.space_group_name_H-M   'P 1'
#
loop_
_entity.id
_entity.type
_entity.pdbx_description
1 polymer ?
#
loop_
_entity_poly.entity_id
_entity_poly.type
_entity_poly.pdbx_seq_one_letter_code
_entity_poly.pdbx_strand_id
1 'polypeptide(L)'
;MANNDSVIGGILVVIGGISLIAEIIFLIVKPLKDDPPFDSGIYWAMAIPLFLGVAGVLAILIWIGVTMIQTPPPEAWDFDDLEDELGEELEDQGKGKSASSDLSSVVGLSKANMETLIEAGIDTKAKLASSTVEQLSSLKGIGKVSAEKIIASAK
;
A
#
# COMPACT_ATOMS: atom_id res chain seq x y z
N MET A 1 -13.73 5.94 29.96
CA MET A 1 -12.99 4.70 30.26
C MET A 1 -11.69 4.78 29.49
N ALA A 2 -10.53 4.68 30.14
CA ALA A 2 -9.28 4.63 29.42
C ALA A 2 -9.24 3.32 28.61
N ASN A 3 -8.87 3.40 27.33
CA ASN A 3 -8.60 2.20 26.53
C ASN A 3 -7.41 1.46 27.15
N ASN A 4 -7.42 0.13 27.10
CA ASN A 4 -6.35 -0.71 27.66
C ASN A 4 -4.98 -0.33 27.07
N ASP A 5 -4.93 0.05 25.79
CA ASP A 5 -3.68 0.44 25.12
C ASP A 5 -3.10 1.75 25.66
N SER A 6 -3.96 2.74 25.95
CA SER A 6 -3.51 4.00 26.56
C SER A 6 -3.01 3.80 27.99
N VAL A 7 -3.59 2.84 28.73
CA VAL A 7 -3.11 2.46 30.07
C VAL A 7 -1.74 1.80 29.99
N ILE A 8 -1.54 0.88 29.04
CA ILE A 8 -0.25 0.22 28.80
C ILE A 8 0.82 1.27 28.43
N GLY A 9 0.50 2.18 27.51
CA GLY A 9 1.38 3.29 27.13
C GLY A 9 1.76 4.17 28.33
N GLY A 10 0.79 4.51 29.17
CA GLY A 10 1.01 5.25 30.41
C GLY A 10 1.95 4.56 31.39
N ILE A 11 1.78 3.26 31.63
CA ILE A 11 2.66 2.47 32.49
C ILE A 11 4.08 2.45 31.95
N LEU A 12 4.24 2.30 30.62
CA LEU A 12 5.52 2.24 29.96
C LEU A 12 6.31 3.55 30.11
N VAL A 13 5.63 4.70 29.95
CA VAL A 13 6.23 6.03 30.19
C VAL A 13 6.67 6.20 31.64
N VAL A 14 5.83 5.80 32.60
CA VAL A 14 6.13 5.94 34.03
C VAL A 14 7.32 5.07 34.43
N ILE A 15 7.31 3.79 34.07
CA ILE A 15 8.39 2.86 34.40
C ILE A 15 9.67 3.31 33.69
N GLY A 16 9.62 3.61 32.40
CA GLY A 16 10.77 4.07 31.63
C GLY A 16 11.37 5.35 32.20
N GLY A 17 10.53 6.32 32.58
CA GLY A 17 10.98 7.56 33.22
C GLY A 17 11.64 7.34 34.57
N ILE A 18 11.05 6.49 35.43
CA ILE A 18 11.64 6.13 36.73
C ILE A 18 12.98 5.42 36.53
N SER A 19 13.07 4.48 35.60
CA SER A 19 14.31 3.76 35.28
C SER A 19 15.40 4.72 34.79
N LEU A 20 15.06 5.67 33.91
CA LEU A 20 15.99 6.68 33.42
C LEU A 20 16.51 7.57 34.56
N ILE A 21 15.62 8.02 35.44
CA ILE A 21 15.99 8.83 36.61
C ILE A 21 16.90 8.04 37.55
N ALA A 22 16.55 6.77 37.83
CA ALA A 22 17.36 5.90 38.68
C ALA A 22 18.76 5.73 38.08
N GLU A 23 18.86 5.49 36.77
CA GLU A 23 20.14 5.38 36.09
C GLU A 23 20.99 6.66 36.24
N ILE A 24 20.41 7.84 35.97
CA ILE A 24 21.12 9.11 36.16
C ILE A 24 21.63 9.25 37.61
N ILE A 25 20.81 8.91 38.59
CA ILE A 25 21.18 9.02 40.00
C ILE A 25 22.32 8.06 40.35
N PHE A 26 22.22 6.79 39.97
CA PHE A 26 23.18 5.76 40.35
C PHE A 26 24.48 5.83 39.57
N LEU A 27 24.42 6.20 38.29
CA LEU A 27 25.52 6.12 37.34
C LEU A 27 26.26 7.45 37.19
N ILE A 28 25.60 8.58 37.48
CA ILE A 28 26.18 9.93 37.33
C ILE A 28 26.21 10.67 38.67
N VAL A 29 25.08 10.84 39.34
CA VAL A 29 24.99 11.72 40.53
C VAL A 29 25.74 11.14 41.73
N LYS A 30 25.55 9.85 42.04
CA LYS A 30 26.17 9.20 43.19
C LYS A 30 27.70 9.14 43.09
N PRO A 31 28.31 8.68 41.97
CA PRO A 31 29.77 8.68 41.80
C PRO A 31 30.38 10.09 41.81
N LEU A 32 29.62 11.10 41.41
CA LEU A 32 30.07 12.49 41.44
C LEU A 32 30.09 13.07 42.87
N LYS A 33 29.27 12.53 43.78
CA LYS A 33 29.13 13.00 45.16
C LYS A 33 29.98 12.22 46.16
N ASP A 34 29.96 10.89 46.06
CA ASP A 34 30.53 9.97 47.06
C ASP A 34 31.79 9.23 46.55
N ASP A 35 32.39 9.74 45.47
CA ASP A 35 33.45 9.11 44.66
C ASP A 35 33.03 7.82 43.92
N PRO A 36 33.61 7.56 42.73
CA PRO A 36 33.34 6.32 41.99
C PRO A 36 33.94 5.10 42.69
N PRO A 37 33.32 3.91 42.54
CA PRO A 37 33.79 2.67 43.16
C PRO A 37 35.12 2.14 42.60
N PHE A 38 35.56 2.68 41.46
CA PHE A 38 36.80 2.33 40.76
C PHE A 38 37.56 3.60 40.42
N ASP A 39 38.76 3.45 39.85
CA ASP A 39 39.50 4.58 39.26
C ASP A 39 38.59 5.43 38.37
N SER A 40 38.59 6.74 38.60
CA SER A 40 37.68 7.67 37.95
C SER A 40 37.76 7.59 36.42
N GLY A 41 38.94 7.43 35.84
CA GLY A 41 39.11 7.33 34.39
C GLY A 41 38.42 6.09 33.83
N ILE A 42 38.64 4.94 34.47
CA ILE A 42 38.03 3.66 34.08
C ILE A 42 36.51 3.71 34.27
N TYR A 43 36.04 4.27 35.39
CA TYR A 43 34.62 4.39 35.68
C TYR A 43 33.90 5.17 34.58
N TRP A 44 34.37 6.39 34.27
CA TRP A 44 33.72 7.25 33.28
C TRP A 44 33.78 6.69 31.86
N ALA A 45 34.87 6.00 31.50
CA ALA A 45 35.00 5.34 30.20
C ALA A 45 33.96 4.23 29.98
N MET A 46 33.51 3.55 31.04
CA MET A 46 32.45 2.52 30.96
C MET A 46 31.06 3.12 31.20
N ALA A 47 30.95 4.07 32.12
CA ALA A 47 29.70 4.66 32.55
C ALA A 47 28.98 5.41 31.44
N ILE A 48 29.71 6.23 30.68
CA ILE A 48 29.11 7.09 29.64
C ILE A 48 28.51 6.26 28.49
N PRO A 49 29.22 5.29 27.89
CA PRO A 49 28.63 4.46 26.84
C PRO A 49 27.45 3.62 27.33
N LEU A 50 27.55 3.06 28.55
CA LEU A 50 26.45 2.31 29.16
C LEU A 50 25.21 3.18 29.31
N PHE A 51 25.39 4.38 29.88
CA PHE A 51 24.31 5.36 30.06
C PHE A 51 23.67 5.73 28.73
N LEU A 52 24.45 6.09 27.72
CA LEU A 52 23.91 6.47 26.41
C LEU A 52 23.16 5.32 25.74
N GLY A 53 23.65 4.09 25.87
CA GLY A 53 22.99 2.91 25.31
C GLY A 53 21.62 2.66 25.97
N VAL A 54 21.59 2.60 27.30
CA VAL A 54 20.35 2.33 28.05
C VAL A 54 19.39 3.51 27.95
N ALA A 55 19.85 4.74 28.14
CA ALA A 55 19.04 5.95 28.00
C ALA A 55 18.45 6.08 26.59
N GLY A 56 19.20 5.71 25.55
CA GLY A 56 18.70 5.70 24.17
C GLY A 56 17.53 4.72 23.98
N VAL A 57 17.65 3.49 24.48
CA VAL A 57 16.56 2.50 24.42
C VAL A 57 15.36 2.95 25.26
N LEU A 58 15.58 3.45 26.48
CA LEU A 58 14.51 3.96 27.33
C LEU A 58 13.81 5.17 26.71
N ALA A 59 14.54 6.08 26.06
CA ALA A 59 13.95 7.21 25.36
C ALA A 59 13.03 6.76 24.22
N ILE A 60 13.41 5.74 23.46
CA ILE A 60 12.56 5.14 22.41
C ILE A 60 11.31 4.50 23.03
N LEU A 61 11.46 3.75 24.11
CA LEU A 61 10.35 3.12 24.83
C LEU A 61 9.37 4.16 25.36
N ILE A 62 9.87 5.21 26.02
CA ILE A 62 9.06 6.33 26.50
C ILE A 62 8.35 7.01 25.34
N TRP A 63 9.04 7.25 24.23
CA TRP A 63 8.44 7.84 23.03
C TRP A 63 7.29 7.00 22.50
N ILE A 64 7.47 5.68 22.39
CA ILE A 64 6.40 4.75 21.98
C ILE A 64 5.22 4.82 22.95
N GLY A 65 5.50 4.80 24.26
CA GLY A 65 4.48 4.90 25.29
C GLY A 65 3.68 6.21 25.18
N VAL A 66 4.34 7.33 24.90
CA VAL A 66 3.69 8.63 24.65
C VAL A 66 2.80 8.55 23.40
N THR A 67 3.27 7.93 22.31
CA THR A 67 2.44 7.78 21.11
C THR A 67 1.21 6.90 21.35
N MET A 68 1.30 5.80 22.12
CA MET A 68 0.15 4.95 22.47
C MET A 68 -0.91 5.66 23.32
N ILE A 69 -0.52 6.67 24.11
CA ILE A 69 -1.48 7.49 24.87
C ILE A 69 -2.23 8.43 23.92
N GLN A 70 -1.57 8.94 22.89
CA GLN A 70 -2.11 9.95 21.98
C GLN A 70 -2.89 9.36 20.80
N THR A 71 -2.57 8.14 20.39
CA THR A 71 -3.29 7.47 19.29
C THR A 71 -4.49 6.70 19.81
N PRO A 72 -5.73 7.05 19.42
CA PRO A 72 -6.84 6.12 19.55
C PRO A 72 -6.55 4.87 18.69
N PRO A 73 -6.98 3.67 19.11
CA PRO A 73 -6.82 2.47 18.30
C PRO A 73 -7.43 2.71 16.91
N PRO A 74 -6.72 2.37 15.81
CA PRO A 74 -7.29 2.49 14.48
C PRO A 74 -8.54 1.61 14.41
N GLU A 75 -9.56 2.06 13.66
CA GLU A 75 -10.63 1.15 13.28
C GLU A 75 -10.01 -0.06 12.58
N ALA A 76 -10.42 -1.26 13.02
CA ALA A 76 -9.99 -2.47 12.35
C ALA A 76 -10.45 -2.38 10.90
N TRP A 77 -9.63 -2.85 9.97
CA TRP A 77 -10.05 -3.02 8.58
C TRP A 77 -11.28 -3.92 8.58
N ASP A 78 -12.45 -3.34 8.33
CA ASP A 78 -13.67 -4.11 8.14
C ASP A 78 -13.67 -4.57 6.68
N PHE A 79 -13.33 -5.83 6.46
CA PHE A 79 -13.19 -6.37 5.10
C PHE A 79 -14.54 -6.45 4.38
N ASP A 80 -15.65 -6.35 5.12
CA ASP A 80 -17.01 -6.30 4.58
C ASP A 80 -17.23 -4.99 3.78
N ASP A 81 -16.78 -3.84 4.29
CA ASP A 81 -16.87 -2.54 3.59
C ASP A 81 -16.04 -2.52 2.29
N LEU A 82 -14.91 -3.23 2.26
CA LEU A 82 -14.06 -3.38 1.07
C LEU A 82 -14.68 -4.31 0.03
N GLU A 83 -15.39 -5.37 0.45
CA GLU A 83 -16.11 -6.26 -0.46
C GLU A 83 -17.29 -5.54 -1.12
N ASP A 84 -17.99 -4.68 -0.38
CA ASP A 84 -19.09 -3.87 -0.90
C ASP A 84 -18.59 -2.83 -1.93
N GLU A 85 -17.49 -2.12 -1.65
CA GLU A 85 -16.90 -1.14 -2.57
C GLU A 85 -16.30 -1.81 -3.83
N LEU A 86 -15.66 -2.99 -3.70
CA LEU A 86 -15.21 -3.78 -4.86
C LEU A 86 -16.40 -4.32 -5.66
N GLY A 87 -17.47 -4.75 -4.99
CA GLY A 87 -18.69 -5.24 -5.61
C GLY A 87 -19.32 -4.20 -6.51
N GLU A 88 -19.43 -2.96 -6.03
CA GLU A 88 -19.96 -1.83 -6.80
C GLU A 88 -19.05 -1.47 -7.99
N GLU A 89 -17.73 -1.43 -7.83
CA GLU A 89 -16.80 -1.21 -8.95
C GLU A 89 -16.85 -2.33 -10.00
N LEU A 90 -17.03 -3.58 -9.57
CA LEU A 90 -17.15 -4.73 -10.48
C LEU A 90 -18.48 -4.74 -11.24
N GLU A 91 -19.57 -4.27 -10.61
CA GLU A 91 -20.84 -4.08 -11.29
C GLU A 91 -20.78 -2.94 -12.32
N ASP A 92 -20.06 -1.86 -12.02
CA ASP A 92 -19.89 -0.74 -12.95
C ASP A 92 -18.97 -1.11 -14.13
N GLN A 93 -17.88 -1.85 -13.86
CA GLN A 93 -17.01 -2.41 -14.91
C GLN A 93 -17.67 -3.55 -15.71
N GLY A 94 -18.66 -4.24 -15.14
CA GLY A 94 -19.43 -5.30 -15.79
C GLY A 94 -20.29 -4.80 -16.95
N LYS A 95 -20.75 -3.55 -16.90
CA LYS A 95 -21.56 -2.95 -17.99
C LYS A 95 -20.75 -2.58 -19.24
N GLY A 96 -19.41 -2.55 -19.17
CA GLY A 96 -18.53 -2.25 -20.30
C GLY A 96 -18.00 -3.47 -21.10
N LYS A 97 -18.12 -4.70 -20.59
CA LYS A 97 -17.45 -5.89 -21.15
C LYS A 97 -18.25 -6.73 -22.15
N SER A 98 -19.49 -6.37 -22.49
CA SER A 98 -20.31 -7.14 -23.45
C SER A 98 -19.87 -7.02 -24.92
N ALA A 99 -18.96 -6.11 -25.28
CA ALA A 99 -18.55 -5.88 -26.68
C ALA A 99 -17.35 -6.74 -27.13
N SER A 100 -16.51 -7.22 -26.20
CA SER A 100 -15.24 -7.90 -26.55
C SER A 100 -15.42 -9.38 -26.95
N SER A 101 -16.47 -10.07 -26.49
CA SER A 101 -16.66 -11.50 -26.77
C SER A 101 -17.07 -11.75 -28.24
N ASP A 102 -17.87 -10.87 -28.84
CA ASP A 102 -18.40 -11.08 -30.19
C ASP A 102 -17.33 -10.92 -31.28
N LEU A 103 -16.34 -10.04 -31.07
CA LEU A 103 -15.28 -9.75 -32.06
C LEU A 103 -14.17 -10.80 -32.13
N SER A 104 -13.94 -11.54 -31.04
CA SER A 104 -12.88 -12.57 -30.94
C SER A 104 -13.15 -13.82 -31.78
N SER A 105 -14.41 -14.01 -32.20
CA SER A 105 -14.86 -15.15 -33.00
C SER A 105 -14.63 -14.98 -34.51
N VAL A 106 -14.29 -13.78 -34.97
CA VAL A 106 -14.18 -13.45 -36.39
C VAL A 106 -12.77 -13.76 -36.91
N VAL A 107 -12.69 -14.68 -37.88
CA VAL A 107 -11.42 -15.21 -38.41
C VAL A 107 -10.67 -14.12 -39.19
N GLY A 108 -9.43 -13.85 -38.77
CA GLY A 108 -8.56 -12.86 -39.40
C GLY A 108 -8.35 -11.58 -38.59
N LEU A 109 -8.93 -11.47 -37.39
CA LEU A 109 -8.66 -10.40 -36.44
C LEU A 109 -7.51 -10.76 -35.49
N SER A 110 -6.45 -9.97 -35.52
CA SER A 110 -5.40 -9.97 -34.51
C SER A 110 -5.76 -9.02 -33.37
N LYS A 111 -5.15 -9.19 -32.19
CA LYS A 111 -5.35 -8.29 -31.04
C LYS A 111 -5.11 -6.81 -31.40
N ALA A 112 -4.10 -6.54 -32.21
CA ALA A 112 -3.76 -5.19 -32.68
C ALA A 112 -4.82 -4.60 -33.64
N ASN A 113 -5.45 -5.43 -34.46
CA ASN A 113 -6.51 -4.98 -35.37
C ASN A 113 -7.86 -4.82 -34.66
N MET A 114 -8.09 -5.55 -33.57
CA MET A 114 -9.30 -5.42 -32.75
C MET A 114 -9.31 -4.10 -31.99
N GLU A 115 -8.17 -3.70 -31.45
CA GLU A 115 -8.01 -2.44 -30.73
C GLU A 115 -8.24 -1.23 -31.64
N THR A 116 -7.71 -1.25 -32.87
CA THR A 116 -7.96 -0.19 -33.86
C THR A 116 -9.41 -0.14 -34.37
N LEU A 117 -10.13 -1.26 -34.35
CA LEU A 117 -11.55 -1.30 -34.69
C LEU A 117 -12.44 -0.78 -33.56
N ILE A 118 -12.09 -1.09 -32.31
CA ILE A 118 -12.76 -0.54 -31.13
C ILE A 118 -12.53 0.98 -31.06
N GLU A 119 -11.30 1.45 -31.35
CA GLU A 119 -10.96 2.87 -31.42
C GLU A 119 -11.70 3.60 -32.56
N ALA A 120 -11.95 2.92 -33.68
CA ALA A 120 -12.79 3.41 -34.77
C ALA A 120 -14.31 3.32 -34.50
N GLY A 121 -14.73 2.85 -33.31
CA GLY A 121 -16.15 2.72 -32.92
C GLY A 121 -16.87 1.51 -33.53
N ILE A 122 -16.13 0.58 -34.12
CA ILE A 122 -16.61 -0.66 -34.73
C ILE A 122 -16.41 -1.81 -33.73
N ASP A 123 -17.23 -1.79 -32.70
CA ASP A 123 -17.17 -2.65 -31.51
C ASP A 123 -17.98 -3.96 -31.62
N THR A 124 -18.74 -4.14 -32.69
CA THR A 124 -19.72 -5.23 -32.81
C THR A 124 -19.68 -5.92 -34.18
N LYS A 125 -19.96 -7.21 -34.20
CA LYS A 125 -19.98 -8.04 -35.42
C LYS A 125 -20.92 -7.46 -36.49
N ALA A 126 -22.05 -6.88 -36.09
CA ALA A 126 -22.99 -6.22 -37.00
C ALA A 126 -22.40 -4.98 -37.68
N LYS A 127 -21.66 -4.14 -36.94
CA LYS A 127 -20.98 -2.96 -37.50
C LYS A 127 -19.82 -3.35 -38.42
N LEU A 128 -19.13 -4.46 -38.13
CA LEU A 128 -18.12 -5.03 -39.03
C LEU A 128 -18.72 -5.53 -40.35
N ALA A 129 -19.87 -6.21 -40.30
CA ALA A 129 -20.53 -6.75 -41.48
C ALA A 129 -21.14 -5.67 -42.40
N SER A 130 -21.50 -4.51 -41.84
CA SER A 130 -22.02 -3.35 -42.60
C SER A 130 -20.95 -2.39 -43.11
N SER A 131 -19.70 -2.51 -42.64
CA SER A 131 -18.60 -1.65 -43.06
C SER A 131 -18.09 -2.03 -44.46
N THR A 132 -17.66 -1.04 -45.25
CA THR A 132 -17.11 -1.32 -46.59
C THR A 132 -15.63 -1.71 -46.53
N VAL A 133 -15.17 -2.43 -47.56
CA VAL A 133 -13.76 -2.88 -47.67
C VAL A 133 -12.81 -1.69 -47.61
N GLU A 134 -13.21 -0.54 -48.15
CA GLU A 134 -12.44 0.72 -48.18
C GLU A 134 -12.28 1.32 -46.78
N GLN A 135 -13.35 1.33 -45.97
CA GLN A 135 -13.35 1.87 -44.62
C GLN A 135 -12.45 1.04 -43.70
N LEU A 136 -12.53 -0.29 -43.79
CA LEU A 136 -11.67 -1.18 -43.02
C LEU A 136 -10.22 -1.15 -43.51
N SER A 137 -9.98 -0.98 -44.82
CA SER A 137 -8.62 -0.93 -45.38
C SER A 137 -7.87 0.38 -45.10
N SER A 138 -8.58 1.43 -44.69
CA SER A 138 -7.99 2.71 -44.29
C SER A 138 -7.47 2.68 -42.85
N LEU A 139 -7.80 1.64 -42.09
CA LEU A 139 -7.31 1.44 -40.74
C LEU A 139 -5.91 0.84 -40.76
N LYS A 140 -5.03 1.41 -39.94
CA LYS A 140 -3.63 1.02 -39.84
C LYS A 140 -3.52 -0.46 -39.42
N GLY A 141 -2.99 -1.30 -40.31
CA GLY A 141 -2.78 -2.73 -40.06
C GLY A 141 -3.83 -3.67 -40.70
N ILE A 142 -4.87 -3.14 -41.35
CA ILE A 142 -5.87 -3.93 -42.06
C ILE A 142 -5.71 -3.70 -43.57
N GLY A 143 -5.20 -4.71 -44.29
CA GLY A 143 -5.12 -4.67 -45.76
C GLY A 143 -6.44 -5.06 -46.44
N LYS A 144 -6.61 -4.72 -47.72
CA LYS A 144 -7.81 -5.05 -48.52
C LYS A 144 -8.23 -6.53 -48.41
N VAL A 145 -7.26 -7.43 -48.47
CA VAL A 145 -7.47 -8.90 -48.35
C VAL A 145 -7.93 -9.30 -46.95
N SER A 146 -7.44 -8.62 -45.90
CA SER A 146 -7.85 -8.88 -44.52
C SER A 146 -9.25 -8.33 -44.25
N ALA A 147 -9.57 -7.14 -44.77
CA ALA A 147 -10.90 -6.55 -44.68
C ALA A 147 -11.98 -7.43 -45.31
N GLU A 148 -11.72 -7.99 -46.51
CA GLU A 148 -12.64 -8.94 -47.16
C GLU A 148 -12.88 -10.20 -46.31
N LYS A 149 -11.83 -10.75 -45.72
CA LYS A 149 -11.92 -11.96 -44.88
C LYS A 149 -12.66 -11.71 -43.57
N ILE A 150 -12.48 -10.53 -42.99
CA ILE A 150 -13.18 -10.09 -41.77
C ILE A 150 -14.67 -9.89 -42.06
N ILE A 151 -15.03 -9.22 -43.16
CA ILE A 151 -16.44 -9.02 -43.56
C ILE A 151 -17.11 -10.37 -43.88
N ALA A 152 -16.41 -11.27 -44.59
CA ALA A 152 -16.94 -12.59 -44.93
C ALA A 152 -17.17 -13.47 -43.70
N SER A 153 -16.35 -13.32 -42.66
CA SER A 153 -16.49 -14.05 -41.39
C SER A 153 -17.46 -13.36 -40.40
N ALA A 154 -17.75 -12.07 -40.63
CA ALA A 154 -18.67 -11.27 -39.83
C ALA A 154 -20.13 -11.34 -40.33
N LYS A 155 -20.38 -11.76 -41.59
CA LYS A 155 -21.70 -12.19 -42.06
C LYS A 155 -22.12 -13.51 -41.44
#